data_AF-A0A1A6B969-F1
#
_entry.id   AF-A0A1A6B969-F1
#
_cell.length_a   1.000
_cell.length_b   1.000
_cell.length_c   1.000
_cell.angle_alpha   90.00
_cell.angle_beta   90.00
_cell.angle_gamma   90.00
#
_symmetry.space_group_name_H-M   'P 1'
#
loop_
_entity.id
_entity.type
_entity.pdbx_description
1 polymer ?
#
loop_
_entity_poly.entity_id
_entity_poly.type
_entity_poly.pdbx_seq_one_letter_code
_entity_poly.pdbx_strand_id
1 'polypeptide(L)'
;MPGHFEIQNGDLVSDCRVSADSVTCNETLKNAKPTQSYAGTMTGKVAGMTVTGSARSYATYPDPQSPECTGTTEMSGPITFTFSPDGTLSARWGPYQRRFTNSCLTSQPEPNSGEDPNREPISEWTATWSPLK
;
A
#
# COMPACT_ATOMS: atom_id res chain seq x y z
N MET A 1 -3.78 1.63 21.84
CA MET A 1 -3.46 2.31 20.57
C MET A 1 -4.28 3.60 20.51
N PRO A 2 -3.75 4.72 19.98
CA PRO A 2 -4.55 5.96 19.81
C PRO A 2 -5.69 5.76 18.81
N GLY A 3 -6.74 6.60 18.93
CA GLY A 3 -7.90 6.56 18.03
C GLY A 3 -7.60 7.03 16.60
N HIS A 4 -6.57 7.86 16.43
CA HIS A 4 -6.12 8.40 15.15
C HIS A 4 -4.58 8.53 15.19
N PHE A 5 -3.90 8.03 14.16
CA PHE A 5 -2.44 8.07 14.06
C PHE A 5 -1.99 8.03 12.61
N GLU A 6 -0.76 8.49 12.37
CA GLU A 6 -0.08 8.41 11.08
C GLU A 6 1.03 7.35 11.15
N ILE A 7 1.20 6.59 10.07
CA ILE A 7 2.40 5.80 9.80
C ILE A 7 3.17 6.49 8.67
N GLN A 8 4.48 6.64 8.83
CA GLN A 8 5.35 7.19 7.80
C GLN A 8 6.48 6.23 7.44
N ASN A 9 6.52 5.82 6.16
CA ASN A 9 7.60 5.03 5.58
C ASN A 9 8.15 5.75 4.34
N GLY A 10 9.21 6.55 4.54
CA GLY A 10 9.70 7.45 3.50
C GLY A 10 8.62 8.44 3.06
N ASP A 11 8.27 8.38 1.77
CA ASP A 11 7.21 9.21 1.18
C ASP A 11 5.81 8.61 1.30
N LEU A 12 5.68 7.34 1.72
CA LEU A 12 4.40 6.71 1.99
C LEU A 12 3.87 7.16 3.34
N VAL A 13 2.64 7.65 3.35
CA VAL A 13 1.93 8.12 4.53
C VAL A 13 0.61 7.37 4.64
N SER A 14 0.41 6.67 5.76
CA SER A 14 -0.85 5.99 6.06
C SER A 14 -1.57 6.72 7.18
N ASP A 15 -2.69 7.36 6.86
CA ASP A 15 -3.59 8.00 7.82
C ASP A 15 -4.56 6.96 8.39
N CYS A 16 -4.42 6.62 9.67
CA CYS A 16 -5.06 5.47 10.30
C CYS A 16 -6.05 5.87 11.40
N ARG A 17 -7.25 5.30 11.35
CA ARG A 17 -8.29 5.48 12.37
C ARG A 17 -8.66 4.16 13.01
N VAL A 18 -8.79 4.18 14.33
CA VAL A 18 -9.21 3.03 15.14
C VAL A 18 -10.65 3.25 15.59
N SER A 19 -11.49 2.25 15.36
CA SER A 19 -12.86 2.19 15.87
C SER A 19 -13.07 0.84 16.55
N ALA A 20 -13.32 0.87 17.86
CA ALA A 20 -13.37 -0.32 18.71
C ALA A 20 -12.07 -1.17 18.59
N ASP A 21 -12.16 -2.35 18.00
CA ASP A 21 -11.05 -3.29 17.77
C ASP A 21 -10.54 -3.28 16.32
N SER A 22 -11.06 -2.39 15.49
CA SER A 22 -10.79 -2.35 14.05
C SER A 22 -10.00 -1.09 13.68
N VAL A 23 -9.05 -1.23 12.76
CA VAL A 23 -8.28 -0.12 12.19
C VAL A 23 -8.52 -0.04 10.70
N THR A 24 -8.60 1.19 10.19
CA THR A 24 -8.62 1.49 8.76
C THR A 24 -7.58 2.57 8.48
N CYS A 25 -6.70 2.32 7.53
CA CYS A 25 -5.71 3.28 7.07
C CYS A 25 -5.92 3.59 5.59
N ASN A 26 -5.78 4.87 5.23
CA ASN A 26 -5.70 5.31 3.84
C ASN A 26 -4.27 5.77 3.57
N GLU A 27 -3.69 5.28 2.48
CA GLU A 27 -2.29 5.51 2.17
C GLU A 27 -2.14 6.42 0.95
N THR A 28 -1.19 7.34 1.05
CA THR A 28 -0.85 8.30 0.00
C THR A 28 0.66 8.39 -0.15
N LEU A 29 1.14 8.72 -1.35
CA LEU A 29 2.54 9.05 -1.59
C LEU A 29 2.71 10.56 -1.62
N LYS A 30 3.52 11.12 -0.70
CA LYS A 30 3.88 12.55 -0.65
C LYS A 30 4.58 12.99 -1.94
N ASN A 31 5.51 12.17 -2.43
CA ASN A 31 6.15 12.34 -3.73
C ASN A 31 5.75 11.19 -4.66
N ALA A 32 4.78 11.45 -5.53
CA ALA A 32 4.30 10.39 -6.42
C ALA A 32 5.34 10.05 -7.52
N LYS A 33 6.15 11.00 -8.01
CA LYS A 33 6.99 10.79 -9.21
C LYS A 33 7.96 9.59 -9.08
N PRO A 34 8.05 8.71 -10.10
CA PRO A 34 7.38 8.76 -11.41
C PRO A 34 5.93 8.26 -11.41
N THR A 35 5.44 7.70 -10.32
CA THR A 35 4.03 7.37 -10.10
C THR A 35 3.17 8.62 -10.33
N GLN A 36 2.15 8.50 -11.17
CA GLN A 36 1.21 9.58 -11.46
C GLN A 36 0.12 9.65 -10.39
N SER A 37 -0.34 8.49 -9.93
CA SER A 37 -1.31 8.39 -8.83
C SER A 37 -1.04 7.18 -7.97
N TYR A 38 -1.30 7.30 -6.68
CA TYR A 38 -1.22 6.20 -5.73
C TYR A 38 -2.34 6.32 -4.71
N ALA A 39 -2.98 5.19 -4.43
CA ALA A 39 -3.92 5.05 -3.34
C ALA A 39 -3.72 3.67 -2.69
N GLY A 40 -3.54 3.65 -1.37
CA GLY A 40 -3.53 2.42 -0.59
C GLY A 40 -4.63 2.43 0.45
N THR A 41 -5.05 1.24 0.85
CA THR A 41 -5.96 1.02 1.97
C THR A 41 -5.48 -0.17 2.76
N MET A 42 -5.52 -0.05 4.09
CA MET A 42 -5.32 -1.18 5.00
C MET A 42 -6.51 -1.25 5.94
N THR A 43 -7.03 -2.45 6.15
CA THR A 43 -8.02 -2.72 7.19
C THR A 43 -7.56 -3.89 8.03
N GLY A 44 -7.76 -3.83 9.35
CA GLY A 44 -7.30 -4.90 10.24
C GLY A 44 -7.91 -4.84 11.63
N LYS A 45 -7.56 -5.83 12.45
CA LYS A 45 -7.94 -5.92 13.85
C LYS A 45 -6.75 -5.62 14.76
N VAL A 46 -7.02 -4.94 15.86
CA VAL A 46 -6.06 -4.56 16.89
C VAL A 46 -6.06 -5.61 18.00
N ALA A 47 -4.89 -6.17 18.30
CA ALA A 47 -4.65 -7.03 19.45
C ALA A 47 -3.40 -6.53 20.18
N GLY A 48 -3.58 -5.77 21.26
CA GLY A 48 -2.47 -5.13 21.98
C GLY A 48 -1.77 -4.07 21.13
N MET A 49 -0.51 -4.32 20.78
CA MET A 49 0.30 -3.48 19.88
C MET A 49 0.47 -4.10 18.48
N THR A 50 -0.36 -5.07 18.12
CA THR A 50 -0.31 -5.71 16.82
C THR A 50 -1.61 -5.44 16.07
N VAL A 51 -1.48 -5.07 14.80
CA VAL A 51 -2.58 -5.02 13.84
C VAL A 51 -2.40 -6.15 12.86
N THR A 52 -3.43 -6.96 12.64
CA THR A 52 -3.45 -7.98 11.59
C THR A 52 -4.64 -7.76 10.68
N GLY A 53 -4.40 -7.76 9.36
CA GLY A 53 -5.39 -7.31 8.40
C GLY A 53 -5.05 -7.63 6.96
N SER A 54 -5.61 -6.85 6.07
CA SER A 54 -5.35 -6.90 4.63
C SER A 54 -5.07 -5.50 4.12
N ALA A 55 -4.11 -5.40 3.21
CA ALA A 55 -3.79 -4.18 2.48
C ALA A 55 -4.10 -4.36 1.00
N ARG A 56 -4.51 -3.27 0.36
CA ARG A 56 -4.67 -3.14 -1.08
C ARG A 56 -4.09 -1.81 -1.51
N SER A 57 -3.28 -1.81 -2.56
CA SER A 57 -2.78 -0.59 -3.17
C SER A 57 -2.99 -0.59 -4.67
N TYR A 58 -3.14 0.62 -5.21
CA TYR A 58 -3.29 0.91 -6.61
C TYR A 58 -2.34 2.04 -6.98
N ALA A 59 -1.58 1.86 -8.05
CA ALA A 59 -0.65 2.83 -8.56
C ALA A 59 -0.77 2.95 -10.08
N THR A 60 -0.65 4.18 -10.60
CA THR A 60 -0.47 4.43 -12.03
C THR A 60 0.88 5.08 -12.29
N TYR A 61 1.52 4.72 -13.40
CA TYR A 61 2.82 5.25 -13.80
C TYR A 61 2.90 5.34 -15.32
N PRO A 62 3.71 6.27 -15.88
CA PRO A 62 4.01 6.24 -17.30
C PRO A 62 4.76 4.95 -17.61
N ASP A 63 4.44 4.30 -18.71
CA ASP A 63 5.23 3.15 -19.14
C ASP A 63 6.67 3.62 -19.46
N PRO A 64 7.71 2.99 -18.88
CA PRO A 64 9.10 3.42 -19.10
C PRO A 64 9.57 3.31 -20.55
N GLN A 65 8.98 2.38 -21.33
CA GLN A 65 9.31 2.14 -22.73
C GLN A 65 8.40 2.94 -23.67
N SER A 66 7.19 3.30 -23.22
CA SER A 66 6.21 4.08 -23.98
C SER A 66 5.53 5.15 -23.11
N PRO A 67 6.12 6.36 -22.96
CA PRO A 67 5.58 7.41 -22.09
C PRO A 67 4.14 7.85 -22.39
N GLU A 68 3.65 7.59 -23.60
CA GLU A 68 2.26 7.77 -24.06
C GLU A 68 1.27 6.73 -23.49
N CYS A 69 1.78 5.69 -22.85
CA CYS A 69 1.02 4.63 -22.20
C CYS A 69 1.04 4.79 -20.68
N THR A 70 -0.04 4.38 -20.05
CA THR A 70 -0.19 4.32 -18.59
C THR A 70 -0.22 2.87 -18.14
N GLY A 71 0.78 2.50 -17.35
CA GLY A 71 0.79 1.27 -16.58
C GLY A 71 -0.01 1.45 -15.29
N THR A 72 -0.80 0.45 -14.93
CA THR A 72 -1.42 0.35 -13.61
C THR A 72 -0.91 -0.91 -12.92
N THR A 73 -0.72 -0.81 -11.60
CA THR A 73 -0.46 -1.97 -10.75
C THR A 73 -1.41 -1.92 -9.57
N GLU A 74 -2.05 -3.06 -9.33
CA GLU A 74 -2.84 -3.32 -8.13
C GLU A 74 -2.17 -4.44 -7.33
N MET A 75 -1.98 -4.23 -6.03
CA MET A 75 -1.45 -5.23 -5.12
C MET A 75 -2.44 -5.46 -3.99
N SER A 76 -2.67 -6.71 -3.59
CA SER A 76 -3.54 -7.03 -2.46
C SER A 76 -3.06 -8.25 -1.68
N GLY A 77 -3.10 -8.18 -0.35
CA GLY A 77 -2.63 -9.30 0.48
C GLY A 77 -2.71 -9.04 1.98
N PRO A 78 -2.40 -10.06 2.79
CA PRO A 78 -2.41 -9.96 4.24
C PRO A 78 -1.28 -9.05 4.72
N ILE A 79 -1.55 -8.22 5.71
CA ILE A 79 -0.56 -7.33 6.32
C ILE A 79 -0.61 -7.40 7.83
N THR A 80 0.55 -7.33 8.47
CA THR A 80 0.70 -7.23 9.92
C THR A 80 1.58 -6.05 10.26
N PHE A 81 1.14 -5.22 11.21
CA PHE A 81 1.97 -4.20 11.85
C PHE A 81 2.17 -4.56 13.32
N THR A 82 3.40 -4.48 13.78
CA THR A 82 3.78 -4.60 15.19
C THR A 82 4.36 -3.28 15.63
N PHE A 83 3.62 -2.55 16.46
CA PHE A 83 3.98 -1.23 16.96
C PHE A 83 4.90 -1.36 18.17
N SER A 84 5.85 -0.44 18.29
CA SER A 84 6.72 -0.28 19.45
C SER A 84 6.40 1.02 20.18
N PRO A 85 6.57 1.10 21.51
CA PRO A 85 6.27 2.30 22.29
C PRO A 85 7.22 3.48 22.00
N ASP A 86 8.35 3.22 21.33
CA ASP A 86 9.34 4.22 20.93
C ASP A 86 8.95 4.99 19.65
N GLY A 87 7.75 4.74 19.11
CA GLY A 87 7.27 5.38 17.89
C GLY A 87 7.72 4.69 16.60
N THR A 88 8.31 3.50 16.69
CA THR A 88 8.61 2.66 15.52
C THR A 88 7.57 1.55 15.32
N LEU A 89 7.50 0.99 14.12
CA LEU A 89 6.77 -0.24 13.85
C LEU A 89 7.55 -1.14 12.89
N SER A 90 7.27 -2.43 12.98
CA SER A 90 7.66 -3.43 11.97
C SER A 90 6.43 -3.87 11.19
N ALA A 91 6.58 -3.98 9.88
CA ALA A 91 5.53 -4.38 8.97
C ALA A 91 5.91 -5.64 8.21
N ARG A 92 4.93 -6.50 7.99
CA ARG A 92 5.03 -7.70 7.16
C ARG A 92 3.85 -7.73 6.22
N TRP A 93 4.09 -7.56 4.91
CA TRP A 93 3.06 -7.58 3.88
C TRP A 93 3.29 -8.76 2.94
N GLY A 94 2.25 -9.58 2.79
CA GLY A 94 2.24 -10.69 1.86
C GLY A 94 2.23 -12.07 2.53
N PRO A 95 2.21 -13.14 1.72
CA PRO A 95 2.34 -13.11 0.26
C PRO A 95 1.14 -12.42 -0.42
N TYR A 96 1.39 -11.51 -1.36
CA TYR A 96 0.35 -10.67 -1.98
C TYR A 96 0.16 -10.99 -3.46
N GLN A 97 -1.06 -10.78 -3.95
CA GLN A 97 -1.41 -10.89 -5.35
C GLN A 97 -1.12 -9.57 -6.06
N ARG A 98 -0.47 -9.64 -7.22
CA ARG A 98 -0.22 -8.49 -8.09
C ARG A 98 -0.99 -8.64 -9.39
N ARG A 99 -1.70 -7.57 -9.78
CA ARG A 99 -2.36 -7.40 -11.07
C ARG A 99 -1.77 -6.17 -11.74
N PHE A 100 -1.58 -6.24 -13.04
CA PHE A 100 -1.09 -5.12 -13.82
C PHE A 100 -1.88 -4.99 -15.11
N THR A 101 -2.06 -3.75 -15.54
CA THR A 101 -2.57 -3.44 -16.88
C THR A 101 -1.70 -2.38 -17.50
N ASN A 102 -1.57 -2.41 -18.82
CA ASN A 102 -0.94 -1.33 -19.58
C ASN A 102 -1.96 -0.80 -20.58
N SER A 103 -2.11 0.51 -20.70
CA SER A 103 -3.09 1.13 -21.61
C SER A 103 -2.45 2.28 -22.37
N CYS A 104 -2.56 2.27 -23.70
CA CYS A 104 -1.99 3.29 -24.59
C CYS A 104 -3.10 4.11 -25.26
N LEU A 105 -2.94 5.44 -25.30
CA LEU A 105 -3.92 6.36 -25.94
C LEU A 105 -4.05 6.15 -27.45
N THR A 106 -2.98 5.72 -28.10
CA THR A 106 -2.98 5.27 -29.50
C THR A 106 -2.94 3.75 -29.48
N SER A 107 -4.10 3.13 -29.65
CA SER A 107 -4.30 1.68 -29.60
C SER A 107 -3.49 0.94 -30.66
N GLN A 108 -2.22 0.64 -30.38
CA GLN A 108 -1.47 -0.57 -30.77
C GLN A 108 -0.15 -0.61 -29.98
N PRO A 109 0.14 -1.66 -29.19
CA PRO A 109 -0.63 -2.91 -29.03
C PRO A 109 -1.86 -2.76 -28.11
N GLU A 110 -2.71 -3.80 -28.08
CA GLU A 110 -3.82 -3.89 -27.13
C GLU A 110 -3.32 -3.83 -25.67
N PRO A 111 -4.16 -3.35 -24.72
CA PRO A 111 -3.83 -3.36 -23.31
C PRO A 111 -3.39 -4.74 -22.83
N ASN A 112 -2.12 -4.87 -22.45
CA ASN A 112 -1.63 -6.10 -21.82
C ASN A 112 -2.03 -6.08 -20.34
N SER A 113 -3.08 -6.83 -20.01
CA SER A 113 -3.48 -7.10 -18.63
C SER A 113 -2.99 -8.48 -18.19
N GLY A 114 -2.39 -8.56 -17.02
CA GLY A 114 -1.95 -9.82 -16.43
C GLY A 114 -2.18 -9.85 -14.93
N GLU A 115 -2.33 -11.05 -14.41
CA GLU A 115 -2.17 -11.37 -13.01
C GLU A 115 -0.89 -12.19 -12.90
N ASP A 116 0.02 -11.84 -11.99
CA ASP A 116 1.17 -12.71 -11.75
C ASP A 116 0.66 -14.04 -11.19
N PRO A 117 0.88 -15.17 -11.88
CA PRO A 117 0.40 -16.48 -11.40
C PRO A 117 1.05 -16.88 -10.07
N ASN A 118 2.19 -16.29 -9.71
CA ASN A 118 2.84 -16.50 -8.44
C ASN A 118 2.50 -15.35 -7.50
N ARG A 119 2.24 -15.67 -6.23
CA ARG A 119 2.17 -14.63 -5.20
C ARG A 119 3.56 -14.04 -5.01
N GLU A 120 3.61 -12.71 -4.97
CA GLU A 120 4.83 -11.98 -4.65
C GLU A 120 5.30 -12.38 -3.23
N PRO A 121 6.63 -12.42 -3.00
CA PRO A 121 7.19 -12.82 -1.72
C PRO A 121 6.76 -11.85 -0.61
N ILE A 122 6.91 -12.31 0.63
CA ILE A 122 6.67 -11.48 1.81
C ILE A 122 7.68 -10.32 1.80
N SER A 123 7.16 -9.11 1.91
CA SER A 123 7.94 -7.89 2.09
C SER A 123 7.92 -7.50 3.57
N GLU A 124 9.09 -7.21 4.13
CA GLU A 124 9.26 -6.77 5.51
C GLU A 124 9.97 -5.42 5.53
N TRP A 125 9.46 -4.50 6.34
CA TRP A 125 10.01 -3.15 6.47
C TRP A 125 9.71 -2.54 7.84
N THR A 126 10.44 -1.48 8.18
CA THR A 126 10.19 -0.69 9.39
C THR A 126 9.76 0.72 9.03
N ALA A 127 9.01 1.35 9.93
CA ALA A 127 8.52 2.71 9.77
C ALA A 127 8.37 3.41 11.12
N THR A 128 8.03 4.69 11.08
CA THR A 128 7.62 5.43 12.26
C THR A 128 6.11 5.57 12.32
N TRP A 129 5.58 5.74 13.52
CA TRP A 129 4.19 6.09 13.73
C TRP A 129 4.05 7.14 14.83
N SER A 130 3.02 7.97 14.73
CA SER A 130 2.74 8.98 15.74
C SER A 130 1.24 9.20 15.90
N PRO A 131 0.74 9.42 17.14
CA PRO A 131 -0.64 9.81 17.35
C PRO A 131 -0.96 11.15 16.69
N LEU A 132 -2.12 11.23 16.05
CA LEU A 132 -2.69 12.48 15.54
C LEU A 132 -3.73 13.02 16.53
N LYS A 133 -3.92 14.34 16.53
CA LYS A 133 -4.87 15.04 17.41
C LYS A 133 -6.25 15.12 16.79
#